data_AF-A0A521G586-F1
#
_entry.id   AF-A0A521G586-F1
#
_cell.length_a   1.000
_cell.length_b   1.000
_cell.length_c   1.000
_cell.angle_alpha   90.00
_cell.angle_beta   90.00
_cell.angle_gamma   90.00
#
_symmetry.space_group_name_H-M   'P 1'
#
loop_
_entity.id
_entity.type
_entity.pdbx_description
1 polymer ?
#
loop_
_entity_poly.entity_id
_entity_poly.type
_entity_poly.pdbx_seq_one_letter_code
_entity_poly.pdbx_strand_id
1 'polypeptide(L)' 'MLTINIPDSLTSRIHDIAKSFCQTAEEFVLETLRDRIDHDSAYSETEYLAQSATNKERLDKAVKDIESGKYETHGLLND' A
#
# COMPACT_ATOMS: atom_id res chain seq x y z
N MET A 1 6.72 -10.81 -22.62
CA MET A 1 6.67 -11.59 -21.36
C MET A 1 7.63 -10.92 -20.41
N LEU A 2 7.15 -10.38 -19.29
CA LEU A 2 8.00 -9.69 -18.31
C LEU A 2 8.74 -10.76 -17.49
N THR A 3 10.06 -10.72 -17.43
CA THR A 3 10.86 -11.65 -16.63
C THR A 3 11.40 -10.90 -15.43
N ILE A 4 10.87 -11.20 -14.25
CA ILE A 4 11.35 -10.63 -12.99
C ILE A 4 12.23 -11.67 -12.30
N ASN A 5 13.49 -11.34 -12.08
CA ASN A 5 14.41 -12.21 -11.38
C ASN A 5 14.35 -11.88 -9.88
N ILE A 6 13.72 -12.76 -9.12
CA ILE A 6 13.57 -12.60 -7.67
C ILE A 6 14.65 -13.42 -6.98
N PRO A 7 15.49 -12.83 -6.11
CA PRO A 7 16.48 -13.57 -5.34
C PRO A 7 15.83 -14.70 -4.52
N ASP A 8 16.50 -15.86 -4.45
CA ASP A 8 15.97 -17.04 -3.72
C ASP A 8 15.61 -16.74 -2.26
N SER A 9 16.34 -15.80 -1.63
CA SER A 9 16.07 -15.35 -0.25
C SER A 9 14.74 -14.59 -0.09
N LEU A 10 14.22 -14.03 -1.17
CA LEU A 10 12.92 -13.34 -1.20
C LEU A 10 11.81 -14.25 -1.72
N THR A 11 12.13 -15.19 -2.61
CA THR A 11 11.16 -16.15 -3.17
C THR A 11 10.46 -16.96 -2.08
N SER A 12 11.20 -17.44 -1.06
CA SER A 12 10.61 -18.17 0.06
C SER A 12 9.62 -17.32 0.85
N ARG A 13 9.98 -16.07 1.15
CA ARG A 13 9.12 -15.13 1.88
C ARG A 13 7.87 -14.77 1.09
N ILE A 14 8.00 -14.57 -0.23
CA ILE A 14 6.86 -14.31 -1.11
C ILE A 14 5.92 -15.51 -1.11
N HIS A 15 6.46 -16.73 -1.18
CA HIS A 15 5.65 -17.94 -1.11
C HIS A 15 4.87 -18.05 0.20
N ASP A 16 5.51 -17.77 1.33
CA ASP A 16 4.88 -17.81 2.65
C ASP A 16 3.73 -16.80 2.76
N ILE A 17 3.95 -15.57 2.26
CA ILE A 17 2.93 -14.52 2.26
C ILE A 17 1.79 -14.87 1.32
N ALA A 18 2.09 -15.25 0.06
CA ALA A 18 1.07 -15.63 -0.93
C ALA A 18 0.17 -16.76 -0.41
N LYS A 19 0.74 -17.72 0.32
CA LYS A 19 -0.01 -18.80 0.97
C LYS A 19 -1.01 -18.28 2.01
N SER A 20 -0.68 -17.24 2.76
CA SER A 20 -1.61 -16.60 3.70
C SER A 20 -2.84 -15.99 3.01
N PHE A 21 -2.73 -15.66 1.71
CA PHE A 21 -3.80 -15.13 0.88
C PHE A 21 -4.39 -16.18 -0.08
N CYS A 22 -4.03 -17.46 0.05
CA CYS A 22 -4.44 -18.54 -0.85
C CYS A 22 -4.09 -18.29 -2.33
N GLN A 23 -2.95 -17.64 -2.59
CA GLN A 23 -2.46 -17.29 -3.92
C GLN A 23 -1.16 -18.02 -4.25
N THR A 24 -0.85 -18.12 -5.55
CA THR A 24 0.50 -18.44 -6.01
C THR A 24 1.45 -17.25 -5.80
N ALA A 25 2.75 -17.50 -5.76
CA ALA A 25 3.74 -16.45 -5.64
C ALA A 25 3.67 -15.47 -6.83
N GLU A 26 3.41 -15.99 -8.03
CA GLU A 26 3.25 -15.22 -9.25
C GLU A 26 2.02 -14.30 -9.21
N GLU A 27 0.87 -14.81 -8.77
CA GLU A 27 -0.35 -14.01 -8.61
C GLU A 27 -0.15 -12.89 -7.60
N PHE A 28 0.42 -13.20 -6.44
CA PHE A 28 0.68 -12.22 -5.39
C PHE A 28 1.63 -11.11 -5.86
N VAL A 29 2.71 -11.46 -6.57
CA VAL A 29 3.66 -10.47 -7.11
C VAL A 29 3.00 -9.59 -8.19
N LEU A 30 2.20 -10.18 -9.07
CA LEU A 30 1.49 -9.42 -10.11
C LEU A 30 0.45 -8.47 -9.51
N GLU A 31 -0.30 -8.90 -8.51
CA GLU A 31 -1.26 -8.06 -7.79
C GLU A 31 -0.53 -6.91 -7.08
N THR A 32 0.53 -7.21 -6.33
CA THR A 32 1.34 -6.18 -5.64
C THR A 32 1.89 -5.14 -6.61
N LEU A 33 2.35 -5.56 -7.81
CA LEU A 33 2.81 -4.64 -8.84
C LEU A 33 1.69 -3.78 -9.41
N ARG A 34 0.50 -4.35 -9.64
CA ARG A 34 -0.68 -3.61 -10.09
C ARG A 34 -1.11 -2.60 -9.05
N ASP A 35 -1.24 -3.01 -7.79
CA ASP A 35 -1.56 -2.12 -6.69
C ASP A 35 -0.57 -0.97 -6.57
N ARG A 36 0.73 -1.25 -6.76
CA ARG A 36 1.74 -0.19 -6.74
C ARG A 36 1.57 0.80 -7.89
N ILE A 37 1.26 0.33 -9.09
CA ILE A 37 1.03 1.18 -10.26
C ILE A 37 -0.24 2.01 -10.08
N ASP A 38 -1.33 1.37 -9.66
CA ASP A 38 -2.64 2.01 -9.53
C ASP A 38 -2.66 3.06 -8.41
N HIS A 39 -1.84 2.87 -7.37
CA HIS A 39 -1.73 3.80 -6.24
C HIS A 39 -0.45 4.66 -6.24
N ASP A 40 0.32 4.68 -7.34
CA ASP A 40 1.61 5.39 -7.40
C ASP A 40 1.50 6.90 -7.09
N SER A 41 0.36 7.51 -7.48
CA SER A 41 0.03 8.89 -7.15
C SER A 41 -0.13 9.12 -5.64
N ALA A 42 -0.79 8.21 -4.93
CA ALA A 42 -0.97 8.28 -3.47
C ALA A 42 0.36 8.05 -2.72
N TYR A 43 1.21 7.16 -3.23
CA TYR A 43 2.55 6.98 -2.68
C TYR A 43 3.43 8.23 -2.89
N SER A 44 3.33 8.87 -4.05
CA SER A 44 4.05 10.11 -4.35
C SER A 44 3.56 11.28 -3.49
N GLU A 45 2.24 11.39 -3.28
CA GLU A 45 1.67 12.43 -2.42
C GLU A 45 2.05 12.24 -0.95
N THR A 46 2.01 11.01 -0.44
CA THR A 46 2.45 10.71 0.93
C THR A 46 3.95 10.94 1.12
N GLU A 47 4.79 10.62 0.14
CA GLU A 47 6.22 10.93 0.15
C GLU A 47 6.47 12.45 0.16
N TYR A 48 5.76 13.22 -0.68
CA TYR A 48 5.82 14.69 -0.67
C TYR A 48 5.40 15.28 0.68
N LEU A 49 4.32 14.77 1.28
CA LEU A 49 3.85 15.23 2.59
C LEU A 49 4.84 14.88 3.70
N ALA A 50 5.57 13.78 3.60
CA ALA A 50 6.57 13.37 4.58
C ALA A 50 7.84 14.25 4.59
N GLN A 51 8.12 15.02 3.52
CA GLN A 51 9.33 15.83 3.39
C GLN A 51 9.34 17.10 4.25
N SER A 52 8.16 17.60 4.65
CA SER A 52 8.03 18.79 5.51
C SER A 52 7.50 18.41 6.88
N ALA A 53 8.12 18.91 7.95
CA ALA A 53 7.71 18.62 9.32
C ALA A 53 6.22 18.94 9.56
N THR A 54 5.73 20.06 9.03
CA THR A 54 4.34 20.47 9.15
C THR A 54 3.38 19.56 8.39
N ASN A 55 3.77 19.06 7.22
CA ASN A 55 2.93 18.17 6.42
C ASN A 55 2.93 16.75 7.00
N LYS A 56 4.06 16.31 7.54
CA LYS A 56 4.18 15.05 8.28
C LYS A 56 3.28 15.04 9.52
N GLU A 57 3.26 16.12 10.29
CA GLU A 57 2.34 16.24 11.44
C GLU A 57 0.86 16.16 11.03
N ARG A 58 0.50 16.73 9.87
CA ARG A 58 -0.86 16.63 9.31
C ARG A 58 -1.19 15.20 8.89
N LEU A 59 -0.25 14.53 8.23
CA LEU A 59 -0.39 13.13 7.83
C LEU A 59 -0.57 12.23 9.07
N ASP A 60 0.31 12.37 10.07
CA ASP A 60 0.25 11.60 11.32
C ASP A 60 -1.06 11.81 12.06
N LYS A 61 -1.59 13.04 12.05
CA LYS A 61 -2.91 13.35 12.64
C LYS A 61 -4.04 12.69 11.85
N ALA A 62 -4.00 12.73 10.52
CA ALA A 62 -5.00 12.09 9.67
C ALA A 62 -5.03 10.58 9.89
N VAL A 63 -3.86 9.92 9.98
CA VAL A 63 -3.74 8.49 10.30
C VAL A 63 -4.39 8.17 11.65
N LYS A 64 -4.06 8.93 12.71
CA LYS A 64 -4.69 8.75 14.03
C LYS A 64 -6.19 8.97 14.03
N ASP A 65 -6.67 9.96 13.29
CA ASP A 65 -8.10 10.23 13.14
C ASP A 65 -8.81 9.06 12.41
N ILE A 66 -8.17 8.41 11.43
CA ILE A 66 -8.67 7.18 10.78
C ILE A 66 -8.68 6.00 11.76
N GLU A 67 -7.58 5.73 12.45
CA GLU A 67 -7.45 4.62 13.41
C GLU A 67 -8.45 4.73 14.57
N SER A 68 -8.78 5.96 14.97
CA SER A 68 -9.80 6.23 16.00
C SER A 68 -11.24 6.18 15.49
N GLY A 69 -11.46 5.83 14.21
CA GLY A 69 -12.79 5.70 13.61
C GLY A 69 -13.52 7.01 13.40
N LYS A 70 -12.82 8.15 13.51
CA LYS A 70 -13.42 9.50 13.44
C LYS A 70 -14.05 9.82 12.08
N TYR A 71 -13.63 9.11 11.03
CA TYR A 71 -14.14 9.29 9.67
C TYR A 71 -15.28 8.33 9.30
N GLU A 72 -15.64 7.34 10.13
CA GLU A 72 -16.74 6.40 9.83
C GLU A 72 -18.13 7.06 9.89
N THR A 73 -18.23 8.30 10.37
CA THR A 73 -19.51 9.03 10.51
C THR A 73 -19.84 9.94 9.33
N HIS A 74 -18.95 10.07 8.35
CA HIS A 74 -19.22 10.85 7.14
C HIS A 74 -19.33 9.88 5.97
N GLY A 75 -20.57 9.54 5.62
CA GLY A 75 -20.85 8.80 4.39
C GLY A 75 -20.11 9.44 3.23
N LEU A 76 -19.66 8.60 2.28
CA LEU A 76 -19.11 9.05 1.01
C LEU A 76 -20.01 10.18 0.49
N LEU A 77 -19.42 11.36 0.26
CA LEU A 77 -20.09 12.42 -0.48
C LEU A 77 -20.30 11.87 -1.89
N ASN A 78 -21.44 11.22 -2.10
CA ASN A 78 -21.93 10.88 -3.42
C ASN A 78 -22.21 12.21 -4.13
N ASP A 79 -21.39 12.51 -5.14
CA ASP A 79 -21.80 13.31 -6.29
C ASP A 79 -21.97 12.35 -7.49
#